data_AF-A0A450ZVZ2-F1
#
_entry.id   AF-A0A450ZVZ2-F1
#
_cell.length_a   1.000
_cell.length_b   1.000
_cell.length_c   1.000
_cell.angle_alpha   90.00
_cell.angle_beta   90.00
_cell.angle_gamma   90.00
#
_symmetry.space_group_name_H-M   'P 1'
#
loop_
_entity.id
_entity.type
_entity.pdbx_description
1 polymer ?
#
loop_
_entity_poly.entity_id
_entity_poly.type
_entity_poly.pdbx_seq_one_letter_code
_entity_poly.pdbx_strand_id
1 'polypeptide(L)'
;MSFPKAIVSIALRRAGSSRDPEKSPAAGGLYEDLEAVRREAIQQGKAEGLAEGMAQGLMEGILKARGEALLGALATRAIEVDDETLAHIRGCRDSKLLEAWLMKAVAADKLSDIF
;
A
#
# COMPACT_ATOMS: atom_id res chain seq x y z
N MET A 1 23.13 -10.15 5.03
CA MET A 1 23.74 -9.37 3.95
C MET A 1 24.90 -8.58 4.53
N SER A 2 26.13 -8.92 4.14
CA SER A 2 27.37 -8.30 4.61
C SER A 2 27.63 -7.02 3.80
N PHE A 3 27.71 -5.86 4.45
CA PHE A 3 28.01 -4.62 3.74
C PHE A 3 29.47 -4.64 3.24
N PRO A 4 29.73 -4.22 1.99
CA PRO A 4 31.05 -4.31 1.41
C PRO A 4 32.04 -3.39 2.14
N LYS A 5 33.19 -3.95 2.55
CA LYS A 5 34.33 -3.28 3.23
C LYS A 5 34.83 -1.99 2.55
N ALA A 6 34.37 -1.68 1.35
CA ALA A 6 34.81 -0.53 0.56
C ALA A 6 34.39 0.83 1.14
N ILE A 7 33.23 0.94 1.81
CA ILE A 7 32.73 2.22 2.33
C ILE A 7 33.54 2.68 3.56
N VAL A 8 33.99 1.74 4.40
CA VAL A 8 34.82 2.01 5.59
C VAL A 8 36.20 2.58 5.20
N SER A 9 36.75 2.13 4.07
CA SER A 9 38.08 2.54 3.60
C SER A 9 38.17 4.01 3.17
N ILE A 10 37.05 4.61 2.74
CA ILE A 10 37.01 6.01 2.29
C ILE A 10 37.05 6.98 3.48
N ALA A 11 36.45 6.61 4.62
CA ALA A 11 36.48 7.42 5.83
C ALA A 11 37.86 7.44 6.51
N LEU A 12 38.65 6.37 6.39
CA LEU A 12 39.95 6.23 7.06
C LEU A 12 41.12 6.94 6.37
N ARG A 13 40.96 7.44 5.13
CA ARG A 13 42.07 8.02 4.36
C ARG A 13 42.26 9.54 4.56
N ARG A 14 41.33 10.22 5.23
CA ARG A 14 41.39 11.69 5.44
C ARG A 14 41.96 12.13 6.79
N ALA A 15 42.33 11.19 7.67
CA ALA A 15 42.97 11.49 8.95
C ALA A 15 44.48 11.21 8.87
N GLY A 16 45.22 12.04 8.14
CA GLY A 16 46.66 12.13 8.31
C GLY A 16 46.96 12.77 9.67
N SER A 17 47.14 11.98 10.72
CA SER A 17 47.75 12.46 11.96
C SER A 17 48.10 11.29 12.87
N SER A 18 49.40 11.11 13.09
CA SER A 18 50.01 10.47 14.25
C SER A 18 49.13 10.59 15.49
N ARG A 19 48.42 9.52 15.86
CA ARG A 19 47.74 9.41 17.14
C ARG A 19 47.70 7.94 17.53
N ASP A 20 48.16 7.67 18.74
CA ASP A 20 48.27 6.34 19.31
C ASP A 20 46.99 5.51 19.08
N PRO A 21 47.09 4.25 18.63
CA PRO A 21 45.94 3.43 18.24
C PRO A 21 45.04 3.01 19.42
N GLU A 22 45.40 3.34 20.66
CA GLU A 22 44.72 2.84 21.86
C GLU A 22 43.63 3.78 22.41
N LYS A 23 43.49 5.01 21.89
CA LYS A 23 42.42 5.94 22.28
C LYS A 23 41.80 6.66 21.08
N SER A 24 41.01 5.93 20.29
CA SER A 24 40.06 6.55 19.37
C SER A 24 38.62 6.39 19.88
N PRO A 25 38.07 7.36 20.65
CA PRO A 25 36.69 7.32 21.11
C PRO A 25 35.66 7.53 19.98
N ALA A 26 36.11 7.82 18.75
CA ALA A 26 35.25 8.15 17.62
C ALA A 26 34.52 6.95 17.00
N ALA A 27 34.95 5.72 17.28
CA ALA A 27 34.32 4.51 16.74
C ALA A 27 32.99 4.16 17.43
N GLY A 28 32.80 4.53 18.70
CA GLY A 28 31.58 4.24 19.46
C GLY A 28 30.39 5.09 19.03
N GLY A 29 30.58 6.41 18.92
CA GLY A 29 29.50 7.33 18.54
C GLY A 29 29.00 7.17 17.10
N LEU A 30 29.89 6.79 16.17
CA LEU A 30 29.50 6.57 14.76
C LEU A 30 28.64 5.31 14.59
N TYR A 31 28.80 4.30 15.44
CA TYR A 31 28.04 3.06 15.39
C TYR A 31 26.66 3.20 16.04
N GLU A 32 26.55 3.94 17.15
CA GLU A 32 25.27 4.29 17.78
C GLU A 32 24.38 5.11 16.84
N ASP A 33 24.99 6.03 16.07
CA ASP A 33 24.30 6.84 15.05
C ASP A 33 23.74 5.97 13.90
N LEU A 34 24.51 4.98 13.44
CA LEU A 34 24.05 4.03 12.41
C LEU A 34 22.91 3.11 12.90
N GLU A 35 22.93 2.69 14.16
CA GLU A 35 21.82 1.92 14.74
C GLU A 35 20.56 2.76 14.97
N ALA A 36 20.71 4.05 15.29
CA ALA A 36 19.61 4.99 15.37
C ALA A 36 18.96 5.18 13.98
N VAL A 37 19.76 5.52 12.96
CA VAL A 37 19.31 5.65 11.57
C VAL A 37 18.63 4.38 11.07
N ARG A 38 19.18 3.19 11.38
CA ARG A 38 18.56 1.92 11.00
C ARG A 38 17.20 1.71 11.67
N ARG A 39 17.06 2.04 12.95
CA ARG A 39 15.80 1.93 13.68
C ARG A 39 14.75 2.88 13.11
N GLU A 40 15.12 4.12 12.86
CA GLU A 40 14.27 5.12 12.24
C GLU A 40 13.81 4.66 10.86
N ALA A 41 14.72 4.19 10.00
CA ALA A 41 14.38 3.68 8.67
C ALA A 41 13.40 2.49 8.72
N ILE A 42 13.55 1.56 9.68
CA ILE A 42 12.62 0.44 9.87
C ILE A 42 11.25 0.95 10.34
N GLN A 43 11.22 1.90 11.27
CA GLN A 43 9.97 2.47 11.76
C GLN A 43 9.22 3.21 10.66
N GLN A 44 9.94 4.03 9.89
CA GLN A 44 9.40 4.75 8.75
C GLN A 44 8.87 3.79 7.69
N GLY A 45 9.65 2.79 7.27
CA GLY A 45 9.18 1.81 6.28
C GLY A 45 7.96 1.00 6.74
N LYS A 46 7.85 0.70 8.05
CA LYS A 46 6.64 0.08 8.61
C LYS A 46 5.43 1.01 8.58
N ALA A 47 5.64 2.28 8.92
CA ALA A 47 4.57 3.28 8.92
C ALA A 47 4.05 3.53 7.50
N GLU A 48 4.96 3.69 6.53
CA GLU A 48 4.63 3.85 5.11
C GLU A 48 3.90 2.62 4.57
N GLY A 49 4.43 1.41 4.79
CA GLY A 49 3.78 0.18 4.34
C GLY A 49 2.39 -0.04 4.95
N LEU A 50 2.19 0.33 6.22
CA LEU A 50 0.87 0.26 6.85
C LEU A 50 -0.09 1.28 6.23
N ALA A 51 0.35 2.51 6.00
CA ALA A 51 -0.46 3.56 5.39
C ALA A 51 -0.90 3.19 3.97
N GLU A 52 0.03 2.71 3.14
CA GLU A 52 -0.26 2.25 1.78
C GLU A 52 -1.21 1.05 1.79
N GLY A 53 -0.95 0.05 2.64
CA GLY A 53 -1.80 -1.14 2.76
C GLY A 53 -3.23 -0.81 3.22
N MET A 54 -3.38 0.10 4.18
CA MET A 54 -4.70 0.56 4.63
C MET A 54 -5.43 1.32 3.52
N ALA A 55 -4.75 2.21 2.80
CA ALA A 55 -5.35 2.97 1.71
C ALA A 55 -5.85 2.05 0.57
N GLN A 56 -5.01 1.09 0.16
CA GLN A 56 -5.37 0.10 -0.85
C GLN A 56 -6.53 -0.78 -0.38
N GLY A 57 -6.44 -1.34 0.83
CA GLY A 57 -7.48 -2.20 1.39
C GLY A 57 -8.82 -1.49 1.58
N LEU A 58 -8.82 -0.22 1.98
CA LEU A 58 -10.03 0.58 2.09
C LEU A 58 -10.68 0.80 0.71
N MET A 59 -9.88 1.13 -0.30
CA MET A 59 -10.39 1.36 -1.66
C MET A 59 -10.96 0.08 -2.26
N GLU A 60 -10.26 -1.05 -2.14
CA GLU A 60 -10.76 -2.36 -2.57
C GLU A 60 -12.05 -2.76 -1.82
N GLY A 61 -12.10 -2.50 -0.51
CA GLY A 61 -13.28 -2.74 0.31
C GLY A 61 -14.49 -1.93 -0.15
N ILE A 62 -14.31 -0.64 -0.47
CA ILE A 62 -15.37 0.22 -0.98
C ILE A 62 -15.89 -0.28 -2.34
N LEU A 63 -14.99 -0.64 -3.26
CA LEU A 63 -15.36 -1.15 -4.57
C LEU A 63 -16.16 -2.46 -4.46
N LYS A 64 -15.67 -3.40 -3.64
CA LYS A 64 -16.37 -4.66 -3.40
C LYS A 64 -17.74 -4.45 -2.76
N ALA A 65 -17.83 -3.59 -1.74
CA ALA A 65 -19.10 -3.28 -1.07
C ALA A 65 -20.11 -2.66 -2.04
N ARG A 66 -19.68 -1.74 -2.92
CA ARG A 66 -20.55 -1.14 -3.94
C ARG A 66 -21.04 -2.17 -4.98
N GLY A 67 -20.14 -3.03 -5.45
CA GLY A 67 -20.52 -4.12 -6.36
C GLY A 67 -21.54 -5.09 -5.76
N GLU A 68 -21.32 -5.52 -4.51
CA GLU A 68 -22.26 -6.40 -3.81
C GLU A 68 -23.59 -5.69 -3.48
N ALA A 69 -23.57 -4.38 -3.19
CA ALA A 69 -24.80 -3.60 -3.02
C ALA A 69 -25.62 -3.51 -4.31
N LEU A 70 -24.96 -3.32 -5.46
CA LEU A 70 -25.62 -3.35 -6.77
C LEU A 70 -26.25 -4.71 -7.05
N LEU A 71 -25.52 -5.81 -6.83
CA LEU A 71 -26.04 -7.16 -6.98
C LEU A 71 -27.23 -7.42 -6.04
N GLY A 72 -27.16 -6.95 -4.79
CA GLY A 72 -28.27 -7.03 -3.84
C GLY A 72 -29.52 -6.26 -4.28
N ALA A 73 -29.35 -5.07 -4.88
CA ALA A 73 -30.45 -4.30 -5.44
C ALA A 73 -31.12 -5.03 -6.62
N LEU A 74 -30.32 -5.60 -7.54
CA LEU A 74 -30.81 -6.40 -8.66
C LEU A 74 -31.59 -7.64 -8.18
N ALA A 75 -31.05 -8.34 -7.17
CA ALA A 75 -31.73 -9.49 -6.57
C ALA A 75 -33.06 -9.10 -5.91
N THR A 76 -33.11 -7.96 -5.21
CA THR A 76 -34.34 -7.44 -4.59
C THR A 76 -35.41 -7.12 -5.64
N ARG A 77 -34.96 -6.71 -6.83
CA ARG A 77 -35.79 -6.42 -8.01
C ARG A 77 -36.16 -7.66 -8.83
N ALA A 78 -35.68 -8.85 -8.43
CA ALA A 78 -35.80 -10.09 -9.19
C ALA A 78 -35.28 -10.00 -10.63
N ILE A 79 -34.25 -9.17 -10.86
CA ILE A 79 -33.55 -9.06 -12.14
C ILE A 79 -32.43 -10.11 -12.13
N GLU A 80 -32.53 -11.09 -13.03
CA GLU A 80 -31.49 -12.10 -13.20
C GLU A 80 -30.21 -11.49 -13.79
N VAL A 81 -29.06 -11.93 -13.28
CA VAL A 81 -27.74 -11.48 -13.70
C VAL A 81 -26.96 -12.71 -14.14
N ASP A 82 -26.52 -12.73 -15.39
CA ASP A 82 -25.65 -13.79 -15.90
C ASP A 82 -24.21 -13.70 -15.34
N ASP A 83 -23.43 -14.77 -15.51
CA ASP A 83 -22.08 -14.87 -14.98
C ASP A 83 -21.12 -13.82 -15.58
N GLU A 84 -21.32 -13.41 -16.83
CA GLU A 84 -20.50 -12.39 -17.49
C GLU A 84 -20.74 -11.01 -16.87
N THR A 85 -22.00 -10.64 -16.69
CA THR A 85 -22.41 -9.40 -16.04
C THR A 85 -21.97 -9.38 -14.57
N LEU A 86 -22.08 -10.50 -13.87
CA LEU A 86 -21.62 -10.63 -12.49
C LEU A 86 -20.09 -10.47 -12.38
N ALA A 87 -19.33 -11.06 -13.30
CA ALA A 87 -17.89 -10.86 -13.40
C ALA A 87 -17.55 -9.40 -13.74
N HIS A 88 -18.32 -8.75 -14.61
CA HIS A 88 -18.16 -7.35 -14.98
C HIS A 88 -18.33 -6.42 -13.77
N ILE A 89 -19.40 -6.62 -12.98
CA ILE A 89 -19.65 -5.82 -11.76
C ILE A 89 -18.54 -6.01 -10.74
N ARG A 90 -18.13 -7.25 -10.44
CA ARG A 90 -17.08 -7.55 -9.45
C ARG A 90 -15.67 -7.12 -9.91
N GLY A 91 -15.44 -7.13 -11.21
CA GLY A 91 -14.21 -6.68 -11.84
C GLY A 91 -14.08 -5.17 -11.95
N CYS A 92 -15.19 -4.42 -11.83
CA CYS A 92 -15.17 -2.98 -11.97
C CYS A 92 -14.29 -2.31 -10.89
N ARG A 93 -13.46 -1.36 -11.31
CA ARG A 93 -12.57 -0.56 -10.46
C ARG A 93 -12.94 0.91 -10.44
N ASP A 94 -14.03 1.28 -11.11
CA ASP A 94 -14.60 2.62 -11.06
C ASP A 94 -15.73 2.69 -10.03
N SER A 95 -15.40 3.30 -8.90
CA SER A 95 -16.33 3.46 -7.78
C SER A 95 -17.56 4.32 -8.16
N LYS A 96 -17.38 5.36 -8.98
CA LYS A 96 -18.46 6.25 -9.40
C LYS A 96 -19.40 5.57 -10.38
N LEU A 97 -18.84 4.76 -11.27
CA LEU A 97 -19.64 3.96 -12.21
C LEU A 97 -20.50 2.94 -11.46
N LEU A 98 -19.93 2.22 -10.49
CA LEU A 98 -20.67 1.30 -9.62
C LEU A 98 -21.81 1.99 -8.87
N GLU A 99 -21.57 3.20 -8.37
CA GLU A 99 -22.59 4.01 -7.69
C GLU A 99 -23.70 4.48 -8.63
N ALA A 100 -23.36 4.89 -9.85
CA ALA A 100 -24.33 5.25 -10.87
C ALA A 100 -25.21 4.06 -11.27
N TRP A 101 -24.62 2.88 -11.47
CA TRP A 101 -25.36 1.64 -11.72
C TRP A 101 -26.26 1.27 -10.55
N LEU A 102 -25.79 1.39 -9.31
CA LEU A 102 -26.60 1.16 -8.11
C LEU A 102 -27.83 2.07 -8.09
N MET A 103 -27.67 3.37 -8.34
CA MET A 103 -28.80 4.31 -8.38
C MET A 103 -29.83 3.94 -9.46
N LYS A 104 -29.38 3.51 -10.65
CA LYS A 104 -30.27 3.04 -11.72
C LYS A 104 -30.96 1.72 -11.35
N ALA A 105 -30.22 0.78 -10.78
CA ALA A 105 -30.73 -0.54 -10.38
C ALA A 105 -31.89 -0.45 -9.37
N VAL A 106 -31.85 0.56 -8.49
CA VAL A 106 -32.93 0.83 -7.54
C VAL A 106 -34.24 1.21 -8.22
N ALA A 107 -34.26 1.58 -9.50
CA ALA A 107 -35.47 1.95 -10.27
C ALA A 107 -35.71 1.09 -11.52
N ALA A 108 -34.73 0.31 -11.97
CA ALA A 108 -34.76 -0.44 -13.23
C ALA A 108 -35.76 -1.60 -13.23
N ASP A 109 -36.27 -1.93 -14.42
CA ASP A 109 -37.09 -3.12 -14.67
C ASP A 109 -36.28 -4.25 -15.31
N LYS A 110 -35.14 -3.92 -15.94
CA LYS A 110 -34.24 -4.86 -16.62
C LYS A 110 -32.79 -4.37 -16.62
N LEU A 111 -31.83 -5.27 -16.88
CA LEU A 111 -30.40 -4.95 -16.88
C LEU A 111 -30.01 -3.84 -17.88
N SER A 112 -30.66 -3.79 -19.04
CA SER A 112 -30.34 -2.78 -20.06
C SER A 112 -30.72 -1.35 -19.69
N ASP A 113 -31.47 -1.15 -18.60
CA ASP A 113 -31.74 0.20 -18.07
C ASP A 113 -30.59 0.72 -17.19
N ILE A 114 -29.63 -0.15 -16.84
CA ILE A 114 -28.57 0.11 -15.85
C ILE A 114 -27.25 0.40 -16.55
N PHE A 115 -26.83 -0.49 -17.45
CA PHE A 115 -25.54 -0.43 -18.13
C PHE A 115 -25.52 0.56 -19.29
#